data_AF-A0A9W9UEP5-F1
#
_entry.id   AF-A0A9W9UEP5-F1
#
_cell.length_a   1.000
_cell.length_b   1.000
_cell.length_c   1.000
_cell.angle_alpha   90.00
_cell.angle_beta   90.00
_cell.angle_gamma   90.00
#
_symmetry.space_group_name_H-M   'P 1'
#
loop_
_entity.id
_entity.type
_entity.pdbx_description
1 polymer ?
#
loop_
_entity_poly.entity_id
_entity_poly.type
_entity_poly.pdbx_seq_one_letter_code
_entity_poly.pdbx_strand_id
1 'polypeptide(L)'
;MVLAKALVEMEEKMESNYHDEHGHILPEIPLHKAREIMTRADFIQSYDHENIFTIDSRAMVRADSVPMQCAFREICAIENFDKHLDGTLERIGDIESLGRTRELTIKDLWNNGKYRVVVRDNHGRESGTVEFAVAEQEGEDQD
;
A
#
# COMPACT_ATOMS: atom_id res chain seq x y z
N MET A 1 7.55 6.55 -1.33
CA MET A 1 8.39 7.45 -0.51
C MET A 1 8.40 7.12 0.97
N VAL A 2 7.28 6.74 1.60
CA VAL A 2 7.26 6.37 3.04
C VAL A 2 8.24 5.22 3.37
N LEU A 3 8.25 4.16 2.55
CA LEU A 3 9.22 3.06 2.73
C LEU A 3 10.67 3.49 2.51
N ALA A 4 10.93 4.33 1.51
CA ALA A 4 12.27 4.87 1.26
C ALA A 4 12.78 5.68 2.46
N LYS A 5 11.93 6.57 3.02
CA LYS A 5 12.23 7.31 4.25
C LYS A 5 12.52 6.36 5.42
N ALA A 6 11.70 5.32 5.61
CA ALA A 6 11.93 4.33 6.67
C ALA A 6 13.26 3.58 6.52
N LEU A 7 13.68 3.25 5.30
CA LEU A 7 14.99 2.64 5.03
C LEU A 7 16.14 3.62 5.34
N VAL A 8 16.01 4.90 4.95
CA VAL A 8 17.02 5.93 5.26
C VAL A 8 17.14 6.16 6.78
N GLU A 9 16.03 6.31 7.49
CA GLU A 9 16.04 6.45 8.95
C GLU A 9 16.59 5.21 9.67
N MET A 10 16.41 4.02 9.08
CA MET A 10 16.99 2.78 9.60
C MET A 10 18.49 2.73 9.35
N GLU A 11 18.95 3.14 8.17
CA GLU A 11 20.37 3.27 7.84
C GLU A 11 21.10 4.20 8.82
N GLU A 12 20.50 5.34 9.18
CA GLU A 12 21.06 6.28 10.17
C GLU A 12 21.22 5.68 11.57
N LYS A 13 20.44 4.65 11.90
CA LYS A 13 20.47 3.96 13.20
C LYS A 13 21.39 2.73 13.20
N MET A 14 21.93 2.34 12.05
CA MET A 14 22.86 1.20 11.96
C MET A 14 24.22 1.57 12.53
N GLU A 15 24.85 0.64 13.26
CA GLU A 15 26.20 0.85 13.83
C GLU A 15 27.29 0.89 12.76
N SER A 16 27.10 0.17 11.65
CA SER A 16 27.97 0.17 10.49
C SER A 16 27.18 -0.06 9.21
N ASN A 17 27.58 0.62 8.13
CA ASN A 17 27.07 0.45 6.77
C ASN A 17 28.08 -0.27 5.85
N TYR A 18 29.16 -0.81 6.42
CA TYR A 18 30.23 -1.46 5.69
C TYR A 18 30.83 -2.64 6.46
N HIS A 19 31.15 -3.71 5.75
CA HIS A 19 31.85 -4.89 6.24
C HIS A 19 33.04 -5.20 5.33
N ASP A 20 34.22 -5.43 5.91
CA ASP A 20 35.45 -5.61 5.13
C ASP A 20 35.38 -6.78 4.12
N GLU A 21 34.71 -7.87 4.48
CA GLU A 21 34.58 -9.06 3.61
C GLU A 21 33.34 -9.04 2.69
N HIS A 22 32.27 -8.34 3.10
CA HIS A 22 30.94 -8.44 2.45
C HIS A 22 30.52 -7.13 1.75
N GLY A 23 31.28 -6.05 1.93
CA GLY A 23 31.04 -4.75 1.31
C GLY A 23 29.97 -3.93 2.02
N HIS A 24 29.23 -3.12 1.25
CA HIS A 24 28.19 -2.25 1.77
C HIS A 24 26.99 -3.02 2.31
N ILE A 25 26.58 -2.67 3.52
CA ILE A 25 25.41 -3.24 4.19
C ILE A 25 24.25 -2.27 3.99
N LEU A 26 23.17 -2.75 3.37
CA LEU A 26 21.95 -1.99 3.19
C LEU A 26 20.97 -2.25 4.35
N PRO A 27 20.14 -1.26 4.72
CA PRO A 27 19.03 -1.49 5.65
C PRO A 27 18.02 -2.45 5.02
N GLU A 28 17.47 -3.35 5.83
CA GLU A 28 16.47 -4.32 5.39
C GLU A 28 15.28 -4.34 6.34
N ILE A 29 14.07 -4.38 5.79
CA ILE A 29 12.81 -4.41 6.55
C ILE A 29 12.06 -5.70 6.18
N PRO A 30 11.54 -6.48 7.14
CA PRO A 30 10.72 -7.64 6.82
C PRO A 30 9.50 -7.26 5.97
N LEU A 31 9.14 -8.08 4.97
CA LEU A 31 8.08 -7.79 4.00
C LEU A 31 6.74 -7.39 4.64
N HIS A 32 6.34 -8.05 5.74
CA HIS A 32 5.11 -7.71 6.45
C HIS A 32 5.17 -6.29 7.04
N LYS A 33 6.32 -5.86 7.58
CA LYS A 33 6.53 -4.49 8.07
C LYS A 33 6.62 -3.48 6.94
N ALA A 34 7.27 -3.82 5.84
CA ALA A 34 7.27 -2.96 4.66
C ALA A 34 5.84 -2.68 4.17
N ARG A 35 4.99 -3.71 4.14
CA ARG A 35 3.56 -3.58 3.80
C ARG A 35 2.78 -2.71 4.80
N GLU A 36 3.05 -2.83 6.10
CA GLU A 36 2.45 -1.96 7.11
C GLU A 36 2.84 -0.49 6.88
N ILE A 37 4.14 -0.21 6.69
CA ILE A 37 4.69 1.14 6.50
C ILE A 37 4.14 1.78 5.21
N MET A 38 4.02 1.02 4.14
CA MET A 38 3.55 1.53 2.86
C MET A 38 2.06 1.81 2.80
N THR A 39 1.25 1.21 3.69
CA THR A 39 -0.22 1.14 3.71
C THR A 39 -0.88 0.56 2.45
N ARG A 40 -0.20 0.59 1.30
CA ARG A 40 -0.50 -0.07 0.03
C ARG A 40 0.38 -1.28 -0.20
N ALA A 41 -0.04 -2.41 0.34
CA ALA A 41 0.69 -3.68 0.27
C ALA A 41 0.79 -4.28 -1.14
N ASP A 42 -0.07 -3.85 -2.07
CA ASP A 42 -0.12 -4.29 -3.46
C ASP A 42 1.05 -3.74 -4.29
N PHE A 43 1.51 -2.53 -3.98
CA PHE A 43 2.57 -1.85 -4.73
C PHE A 43 3.98 -2.36 -4.49
N ILE A 44 4.21 -3.13 -3.42
CA ILE A 44 5.56 -3.64 -3.15
C ILE A 44 6.04 -4.57 -4.26
N GLN A 45 5.13 -5.34 -4.89
CA GLN A 45 5.48 -6.25 -5.98
C GLN A 45 5.80 -5.51 -7.27
N SER A 46 5.05 -4.44 -7.59
CA SER A 46 5.36 -3.63 -8.77
C SER A 46 6.69 -2.91 -8.62
N TYR A 47 7.00 -2.41 -7.43
CA TYR A 47 8.28 -1.73 -7.18
C TYR A 47 9.49 -2.67 -7.18
N ASP A 48 9.28 -3.94 -6.79
CA ASP A 48 10.28 -4.99 -6.94
C ASP A 48 10.56 -5.27 -8.42
N HIS A 49 9.51 -5.39 -9.23
CA HIS A 49 9.64 -5.56 -10.68
C HIS A 49 10.27 -4.35 -11.39
N GLU A 50 10.08 -3.14 -10.87
CA GLU A 50 10.68 -1.91 -11.39
C GLU A 50 12.11 -1.66 -10.87
N ASN A 51 12.69 -2.55 -10.07
CA ASN A 51 14.02 -2.43 -9.46
C ASN A 51 14.18 -1.17 -8.58
N ILE A 52 13.11 -0.78 -7.89
CA ILE A 52 13.15 0.29 -6.87
C ILE A 52 13.50 -0.32 -5.51
N PHE A 53 12.86 -1.44 -5.20
CA PHE A 53 13.15 -2.26 -4.03
C PHE A 53 13.52 -3.67 -4.49
N THR A 54 14.18 -4.45 -3.65
CA THR A 54 14.33 -5.91 -3.86
C THR A 54 13.70 -6.66 -2.68
N ILE A 55 12.97 -7.72 -2.99
CA ILE A 55 12.50 -8.71 -2.02
C ILE A 55 13.40 -9.94 -2.07
N ASP A 56 14.18 -10.16 -1.01
CA ASP A 56 15.00 -11.35 -0.82
C ASP A 56 14.12 -12.61 -0.61
N SER A 57 14.66 -13.77 -0.99
CA SER A 57 14.21 -15.11 -0.59
C SER A 57 13.82 -15.28 0.89
N ARG A 58 14.40 -14.53 1.83
CA ARG A 58 14.02 -14.49 3.26
C ARG A 58 12.88 -13.53 3.58
N ALA A 59 12.20 -13.00 2.55
CA ALA A 59 11.17 -11.98 2.65
C ALA A 59 11.66 -10.69 3.34
N MET A 60 12.89 -10.28 3.02
CA MET A 60 13.46 -8.99 3.44
C MET A 60 13.39 -7.99 2.28
N VAL A 61 12.98 -6.76 2.58
CA VAL A 61 12.83 -5.67 1.62
C VAL A 61 13.94 -4.67 1.85
N ARG A 62 14.70 -4.36 0.80
CA ARG A 62 15.75 -3.35 0.81
C ARG A 62 15.69 -2.50 -0.47
N ALA A 63 16.49 -1.44 -0.52
CA ALA A 63 16.76 -0.77 -1.79
C ALA A 63 17.38 -1.76 -2.78
N ASP A 64 17.04 -1.63 -4.06
CA ASP A 64 17.51 -2.58 -5.09
C ASP A 64 19.04 -2.66 -5.16
N SER A 65 19.69 -1.52 -4.95
CA SER A 65 21.13 -1.39 -5.01
C SER A 65 21.64 -0.26 -4.11
N VAL A 66 22.96 -0.22 -3.89
CA VAL A 66 23.62 0.87 -3.14
C VAL A 66 23.36 2.25 -3.78
N PRO A 67 23.46 2.43 -5.12
CA PRO A 67 23.06 3.67 -5.77
C PRO A 67 21.60 4.04 -5.52
N MET A 68 20.68 3.06 -5.47
CA MET A 68 19.27 3.32 -5.19
C MET A 68 19.08 3.82 -3.75
N GLN A 69 19.81 3.26 -2.78
CA GLN A 69 19.82 3.76 -1.41
C GLN A 69 20.38 5.19 -1.32
N CYS A 70 21.44 5.50 -2.08
CA CYS A 70 21.95 6.87 -2.18
C CYS A 70 20.89 7.82 -2.76
N ALA A 71 20.17 7.41 -3.80
CA ALA A 71 19.08 8.20 -4.36
C ALA A 71 17.94 8.43 -3.35
N PHE A 72 17.60 7.42 -2.54
CA PHE A 72 16.65 7.61 -1.44
C PHE A 72 17.13 8.64 -0.43
N ARG A 73 18.41 8.60 -0.05
CA ARG A 73 19.02 9.59 0.86
C ARG A 73 18.95 10.99 0.29
N GLU A 74 19.34 11.16 -0.98
CA GLU A 74 19.28 12.45 -1.67
C GLU A 74 17.86 13.01 -1.71
N ILE A 75 16.86 12.17 -2.03
CA ILE A 75 15.47 12.62 -2.10
C ILE A 75 14.92 12.94 -0.70
N CYS A 76 15.23 12.13 0.31
CA CYS A 76 14.78 12.38 1.68
C CYS A 76 15.45 13.62 2.29
N ALA A 77 16.64 13.99 1.81
CA ALA A 77 17.35 15.21 2.22
C ALA A 77 16.87 16.49 1.52
N ILE A 78 15.95 16.41 0.56
CA ILE A 78 15.38 17.60 -0.10
C ILE A 78 14.68 18.47 0.93
N GLU A 79 14.91 19.79 0.84
CA GLU A 79 14.28 20.76 1.74
C GLU A 79 12.74 20.62 1.72
N ASN A 80 12.12 20.66 2.91
CA ASN A 80 10.68 20.48 3.10
C ASN A 80 10.13 19.10 2.67
N PHE A 81 10.96 18.09 2.38
CA PHE A 81 10.50 16.75 2.02
C PHE A 81 9.53 16.18 3.06
N ASP A 82 9.91 16.22 4.34
CA ASP A 82 9.08 15.69 5.43
C ASP A 82 7.73 16.42 5.53
N LYS A 83 7.74 17.74 5.42
CA LYS A 83 6.51 18.55 5.44
C LYS A 83 5.58 18.21 4.27
N HIS A 84 6.14 18.01 3.08
CA HIS A 84 5.36 17.61 1.90
C HIS A 84 4.83 16.18 2.01
N LEU A 85 5.63 15.28 2.59
CA LEU A 85 5.21 13.90 2.84
C LEU A 85 4.06 13.86 3.84
N ASP A 86 4.24 14.49 5.00
CA ASP A 86 3.23 14.55 6.07
C ASP A 86 1.95 15.22 5.58
N GLY A 87 2.06 16.35 4.87
CA GLY A 87 0.90 17.02 4.29
C GLY A 87 0.21 16.22 3.17
N THR A 88 0.88 15.25 2.55
CA THR A 88 0.25 14.32 1.61
C THR A 88 -0.45 13.19 2.35
N LEU A 89 0.17 12.65 3.39
CA LEU A 89 -0.43 11.63 4.25
C LEU A 89 -1.68 12.15 4.97
N GLU A 90 -1.62 13.37 5.51
CA GLU A 90 -2.75 14.04 6.16
C GLU A 90 -3.92 14.20 5.20
N ARG A 91 -3.69 14.74 4.00
CA ARG A 91 -4.73 14.89 2.97
C ARG A 91 -5.35 13.55 2.56
N ILE A 92 -4.56 12.50 2.41
CA ILE A 92 -5.07 11.15 2.11
C ILE A 92 -5.93 10.66 3.29
N GLY A 93 -5.47 10.85 4.52
CA GLY A 93 -6.21 10.50 5.74
C GLY A 93 -7.53 11.25 5.86
N ASP A 94 -7.55 12.55 5.54
CA ASP A 94 -8.75 13.38 5.53
C ASP A 94 -9.76 12.88 4.49
N ILE A 95 -9.30 12.63 3.25
CA ILE A 95 -10.16 12.07 2.19
C ILE A 95 -10.72 10.70 2.59
N GLU A 96 -9.89 9.82 3.13
CA GLU A 96 -10.33 8.51 3.59
C GLU A 96 -11.35 8.66 4.74
N SER A 97 -11.13 9.60 5.66
CA SER A 97 -12.04 9.86 6.78
C SER A 97 -13.41 10.39 6.34
N LEU A 98 -13.46 11.21 5.28
CA LEU A 98 -14.72 11.66 4.67
C LEU A 98 -15.53 10.49 4.09
N GLY A 99 -14.85 9.45 3.60
CA GLY A 99 -15.47 8.21 3.15
C GLY A 99 -15.84 7.23 4.28
N ARG A 100 -15.39 7.47 5.52
CA ARG A 100 -15.77 6.69 6.72
C ARG A 100 -17.02 7.28 7.37
N THR A 101 -18.11 7.38 6.61
CA THR A 101 -19.45 7.48 7.22
C THR A 101 -19.83 6.10 7.78
N ARG A 102 -20.78 6.04 8.72
CA ARG A 102 -21.36 4.78 9.24
C ARG A 102 -22.18 4.00 8.19
N GLU A 103 -21.91 4.25 6.92
CA GLU A 103 -22.58 3.70 5.76
C GLU A 103 -21.70 2.59 5.18
N LEU A 104 -22.24 1.38 5.06
CA LEU A 104 -21.55 0.28 4.39
C LEU A 104 -21.60 0.51 2.88
N THR A 105 -20.56 1.09 2.30
CA THR A 105 -20.44 1.21 0.84
C THR A 105 -19.91 -0.09 0.24
N ILE A 106 -20.73 -0.79 -0.55
CA ILE A 106 -20.38 -2.07 -1.17
C ILE A 106 -19.64 -1.78 -2.49
N LYS A 107 -18.30 -1.78 -2.42
CA LYS A 107 -17.42 -1.36 -3.54
C LYS A 107 -17.54 -2.21 -4.80
N ASP A 108 -17.90 -3.47 -4.66
CA ASP A 108 -17.89 -4.44 -5.76
C ASP A 108 -19.16 -4.36 -6.65
N LEU A 109 -20.16 -3.58 -6.24
CA LEU A 109 -21.29 -3.22 -7.11
C LEU A 109 -20.84 -2.32 -8.28
N TRP A 110 -19.76 -1.54 -8.12
CA TRP A 110 -19.25 -0.67 -9.19
C TRP A 110 -18.73 -1.42 -10.42
N ASN A 111 -18.36 -2.70 -10.29
CA ASN A 111 -17.82 -3.51 -11.40
C ASN A 111 -18.84 -4.54 -11.94
N ASN A 112 -20.11 -4.16 -12.08
CA ASN A 112 -21.21 -5.06 -12.50
C ASN A 112 -21.40 -6.30 -11.59
N GLY A 113 -20.95 -6.24 -10.34
CA GLY A 113 -21.12 -7.32 -9.37
C GLY A 113 -22.61 -7.60 -9.04
N LYS A 114 -22.96 -8.86 -8.83
CA LYS A 114 -24.29 -9.29 -8.36
C LYS A 114 -24.17 -9.92 -6.99
N TYR A 115 -24.97 -9.45 -6.03
CA TYR A 115 -24.98 -9.99 -4.67
C TYR A 115 -26.28 -10.68 -4.36
N ARG A 116 -26.17 -11.92 -3.86
CA ARG A 116 -27.31 -12.70 -3.36
C ARG A 116 -27.25 -12.73 -1.83
N VAL A 117 -28.21 -12.05 -1.20
CA VAL A 117 -28.40 -12.11 0.25
C VAL A 117 -29.42 -13.20 0.55
N VAL A 118 -28.99 -14.24 1.27
CA VAL A 118 -29.87 -15.33 1.74
C VAL A 118 -30.14 -15.11 3.22
N VAL A 119 -31.40 -14.82 3.56
CA VAL A 119 -31.84 -14.68 4.94
C VAL A 119 -32.17 -16.07 5.47
N ARG A 120 -31.43 -16.51 6.50
CA ARG A 120 -31.65 -17.79 7.18
C ARG A 120 -32.25 -17.57 8.56
N ASP A 121 -33.22 -18.40 8.93
CA ASP A 121 -33.83 -18.41 10.25
C ASP A 121 -32.88 -19.03 11.30
N ASN A 122 -33.18 -18.89 12.60
CA ASN A 122 -32.38 -19.43 13.71
C ASN A 122 -32.18 -20.96 13.65
N HIS A 123 -33.00 -21.67 12.87
CA HIS A 123 -32.88 -23.11 12.61
C HIS A 123 -32.14 -23.45 11.30
N GLY A 124 -31.48 -22.47 10.67
CA GLY A 124 -30.69 -22.64 9.45
C GLY A 124 -31.50 -22.84 8.16
N ARG A 125 -32.84 -22.72 8.23
CA ARG A 125 -33.71 -22.80 7.05
C ARG A 125 -33.69 -21.47 6.30
N GLU A 126 -33.60 -21.53 4.98
CA GLU A 126 -33.63 -20.33 4.13
C GLU A 126 -35.05 -19.75 4.13
N SER A 127 -35.21 -18.57 4.72
CA SER A 127 -36.49 -17.88 4.87
C SER A 127 -36.79 -16.92 3.72
N GLY A 128 -35.77 -16.55 2.94
CA GLY A 128 -35.92 -15.70 1.76
C GLY A 128 -34.58 -15.35 1.12
N THR A 129 -34.60 -15.06 -0.17
CA THR A 129 -33.43 -14.65 -0.94
C THR A 129 -33.72 -13.31 -1.60
N VAL A 130 -32.83 -12.33 -1.42
CA VAL A 130 -32.89 -11.03 -2.07
C VAL A 130 -31.64 -10.89 -2.94
N GLU A 131 -31.83 -10.69 -4.24
CA GLU A 131 -30.73 -10.40 -5.17
C GLU A 131 -30.68 -8.90 -5.45
N PHE A 132 -29.50 -8.31 -5.26
CA PHE A 132 -29.21 -6.92 -5.61
C PHE A 132 -28.22 -6.94 -6.79
N ALA A 133 -28.59 -6.26 -7.87
CA ALA A 133 -27.74 -6.02 -9.02
C ALA A 133 -27.72 -4.52 -9.31
N VAL A 134 -26.58 -4.01 -9.77
CA VAL A 134 -26.51 -2.64 -10.30
C VAL A 134 -27.28 -2.60 -11.61
N ALA A 135 -28.24 -1.68 -11.71
CA ALA A 135 -28.90 -1.39 -12.96
C ALA A 135 -27.85 -0.82 -13.93
N GLU A 136 -27.73 -1.43 -15.12
CA GLU A 136 -26.93 -0.86 -16.20
C GLU A 136 -27.47 0.54 -16.51
N GLN A 137 -26.60 1.56 -16.43
CA GLN A 137 -26.95 2.86 -16.99
C GLN A 137 -27.14 2.66 -18.49
N GLU A 138 -28.37 2.87 -18.99
CA GLU A 138 -28.62 3.00 -20.42
C GLU A 138 -27.68 4.08 -20.96
N GLY A 139 -26.89 3.70 -21.96
CA GLY A 139 -25.79 4.52 -22.45
C GLY A 139 -26.22 5.91 -22.88
N GLU A 140 -25.46 6.91 -22.45
CA GLU A 140 -25.29 8.12 -23.25
C GLU A 140 -24.43 7.73 -24.47
N ASP A 141 -25.09 7.13 -25.46
CA ASP A 141 -24.58 7.10 -26.82
C ASP A 141 -24.84 8.48 -27.47
N GLN A 142 -23.73 9.12 -27.84
CA GLN A 142 -23.56 10.09 -28.94
C GLN A 142 -23.97 11.56 -28.71
N ASP A 143 -22.98 12.42 -28.47
CA ASP A 143 -22.44 13.37 -29.48
C ASP A 143 -21.04 13.89 -29.11
#